data_AF-A0A7Y5L8W2-F1
#
_entry.id   AF-A0A7Y5L8W2-F1
#
_cell.length_a   1.000
_cell.length_b   1.000
_cell.length_c   1.000
_cell.angle_alpha   90.00
_cell.angle_beta   90.00
_cell.angle_gamma   90.00
#
_symmetry.space_group_name_H-M   'P 1'
#
loop_
_entity.id
_entity.type
_entity.pdbx_description
1 polymer ?
#
loop_
_entity_poly.entity_id
_entity_poly.type
_entity_poly.pdbx_seq_one_letter_code
_entity_poly.pdbx_strand_id
1 'polypeptide(L)'
;MNKLHFSIAINAPKAKVWSTMLDDKTYRVWTEAFTPGSHYVGDWSKGSKILFLGPDPNTGKLGGMVSRIKENRLHEYISIEHLGVVQDGKEDTTSDAVKAWAGAHENYTFKEKDGKTEVLVDIDSSGGEFEEMFK
;
A
#
# COMPACT_ATOMS: atom_id res chain seq x y z
N MET A 1 15.09 -5.26 9.56
CA MET A 1 13.68 -4.98 9.23
C MET A 1 12.81 -5.83 10.14
N ASN A 2 11.92 -5.19 10.88
CA ASN A 2 10.88 -5.85 11.65
C ASN A 2 9.66 -6.05 10.74
N LYS A 3 8.79 -6.98 11.12
CA LYS A 3 7.52 -7.20 10.42
C LYS A 3 6.37 -6.82 11.33
N LEU A 4 5.51 -5.94 10.83
CA LEU A 4 4.25 -5.60 11.47
C LEU A 4 3.15 -6.46 10.87
N HIS A 5 2.25 -6.93 11.72
CA HIS A 5 1.15 -7.83 11.35
C HIS A 5 -0.16 -7.25 11.86
N PHE A 6 -1.11 -7.03 10.95
CA PHE A 6 -2.45 -6.54 11.28
C PHE A 6 -3.51 -7.47 10.69
N SER A 7 -4.69 -7.50 11.30
CA SER A 7 -5.85 -8.24 10.80
C SER A 7 -7.14 -7.48 11.06
N ILE A 8 -8.07 -7.57 10.12
CA ILE A 8 -9.45 -7.10 10.30
C ILE A 8 -10.44 -8.07 9.65
N ALA A 9 -11.56 -8.33 10.34
CA ALA A 9 -12.68 -9.08 9.80
C ALA A 9 -13.73 -8.13 9.21
N ILE A 10 -13.98 -8.24 7.91
CA ILE A 10 -14.93 -7.42 7.16
C ILE A 10 -16.16 -8.25 6.81
N ASN A 11 -17.35 -7.73 7.14
CA ASN A 11 -18.63 -8.41 6.88
C ASN A 11 -19.06 -8.28 5.41
N ALA A 12 -18.24 -8.81 4.50
CA ALA A 12 -18.52 -8.88 3.07
C ALA A 12 -17.75 -10.05 2.42
N PRO A 13 -18.23 -10.56 1.26
CA PRO A 13 -17.52 -11.56 0.49
C PRO A 13 -16.18 -11.05 -0.05
N LYS A 14 -15.26 -11.99 -0.29
CA LYS A 14 -13.86 -11.72 -0.66
C LYS A 14 -13.71 -10.84 -1.90
N ALA A 15 -14.51 -11.10 -2.94
CA ALA A 15 -14.50 -10.32 -4.17
C ALA A 15 -14.94 -8.85 -3.95
N LYS A 16 -15.88 -8.61 -3.02
CA LYS A 16 -16.33 -7.25 -2.70
C LYS A 16 -15.26 -6.49 -1.92
N VAL A 17 -14.60 -7.15 -0.96
CA VAL A 17 -13.51 -6.53 -0.21
C VAL A 17 -12.33 -6.21 -1.13
N TRP A 18 -11.95 -7.16 -2.00
CA TRP A 18 -10.91 -6.96 -3.00
C TRP A 18 -11.17 -5.76 -3.92
N SER A 19 -12.32 -5.71 -4.58
CA SER A 19 -12.69 -4.60 -5.46
C SER A 19 -12.74 -3.28 -4.70
N THR A 20 -13.32 -3.27 -3.49
CA THR A 20 -13.36 -2.05 -2.67
C THR A 20 -11.95 -1.55 -2.31
N MET A 21 -11.01 -2.46 -2.02
CA MET A 21 -9.64 -2.08 -1.71
C MET A 21 -8.87 -1.57 -2.93
N LEU A 22 -9.03 -2.18 -4.11
CA LEU A 22 -8.11 -1.97 -5.23
C LEU A 22 -8.68 -1.15 -6.40
N ASP A 23 -10.01 -1.04 -6.54
CA ASP A 23 -10.61 -0.25 -7.61
C ASP A 23 -10.38 1.25 -7.35
N ASP A 24 -9.94 1.99 -8.37
CA ASP A 24 -9.56 3.41 -8.27
C ASP A 24 -10.57 4.27 -7.49
N LYS A 25 -11.86 4.15 -7.79
CA LYS A 25 -12.90 4.97 -7.13
C LYS A 25 -12.97 4.70 -5.64
N THR A 26 -13.00 3.44 -5.22
CA THR A 26 -13.13 3.07 -3.81
C THR A 26 -11.80 3.19 -3.07
N TYR A 27 -10.68 2.95 -3.75
CA TYR A 27 -9.34 3.21 -3.24
C TYR A 27 -9.20 4.66 -2.77
N ARG A 28 -9.56 5.61 -3.64
CA ARG A 28 -9.54 7.04 -3.31
C ARG A 28 -10.35 7.34 -2.05
N VAL A 29 -11.56 6.78 -1.93
CA VAL A 29 -12.42 7.02 -0.76
C VAL A 29 -11.79 6.50 0.53
N TRP A 30 -11.34 5.25 0.58
CA TRP A 30 -10.84 4.70 1.85
C TRP A 30 -9.49 5.30 2.25
N THR A 31 -8.66 5.69 1.28
CA THR A 31 -7.35 6.34 1.54
C THR A 31 -7.43 7.80 1.95
N GLU A 32 -8.60 8.46 1.82
CA GLU A 32 -8.80 9.83 2.33
C GLU A 32 -8.53 9.95 3.84
N ALA A 33 -8.76 8.87 4.60
CA ALA A 33 -8.47 8.83 6.03
C ALA A 33 -6.97 9.00 6.34
N PHE A 34 -6.09 8.63 5.39
CA PHE A 34 -4.65 8.84 5.48
C PHE A 34 -4.28 10.25 5.01
N THR A 35 -4.69 10.59 3.79
CA THR A 35 -4.41 11.90 3.19
C THR A 35 -5.47 12.19 2.12
N PRO A 36 -6.27 13.26 2.27
CA PRO A 36 -7.25 13.65 1.25
C PRO A 36 -6.60 13.86 -0.12
N GLY A 37 -7.22 13.32 -1.18
CA GLY A 37 -6.64 13.34 -2.54
C GLY A 37 -5.67 12.19 -2.84
N SER A 38 -5.51 11.24 -1.90
CA SER A 38 -4.78 10.00 -2.15
C SER A 38 -5.37 9.20 -3.31
N HIS A 39 -4.49 8.65 -4.14
CA HIS A 39 -4.83 7.83 -5.28
C HIS A 39 -3.64 6.99 -5.72
N TYR A 40 -3.84 6.11 -6.69
CA TYR A 40 -2.75 5.46 -7.38
C TYR A 40 -2.74 5.78 -8.87
N VAL A 41 -1.56 5.65 -9.49
CA VAL A 41 -1.37 5.70 -10.93
C VAL A 41 -0.54 4.48 -11.34
N GLY A 42 -1.08 3.66 -12.23
CA GLY A 42 -0.43 2.45 -12.68
C GLY A 42 -1.41 1.28 -12.74
N ASP A 43 -0.87 0.08 -12.60
CA ASP A 43 -1.60 -1.16 -12.84
C ASP A 43 -1.29 -2.19 -11.75
N TRP A 44 -2.31 -2.96 -11.35
CA TRP A 44 -2.20 -3.96 -10.28
C TRP A 44 -1.64 -5.31 -10.78
N SER A 45 -1.28 -5.48 -12.05
CA SER A 45 -0.74 -6.74 -12.55
C SER A 45 0.65 -7.02 -12.02
N LYS A 46 0.99 -8.30 -11.86
CA LYS A 46 2.32 -8.72 -11.43
C LYS A 46 3.42 -8.15 -12.35
N GLY A 47 4.41 -7.52 -11.74
CA GLY A 47 5.54 -6.88 -12.40
C GLY A 47 5.29 -5.42 -12.79
N SER A 48 4.04 -4.95 -12.77
CA SER A 48 3.68 -3.57 -13.11
C SER A 48 4.25 -2.58 -12.10
N LYS A 49 4.63 -1.42 -12.60
CA LYS A 49 4.92 -0.24 -11.78
C LYS A 49 3.60 0.40 -11.33
N ILE A 50 3.57 0.83 -10.08
CA ILE A 50 2.45 1.58 -9.51
C ILE A 50 2.99 2.70 -8.63
N LEU A 51 2.35 3.87 -8.72
CA LEU A 51 2.62 5.02 -7.86
C LEU A 51 1.44 5.19 -6.92
N PHE A 52 1.71 5.33 -5.62
CA PHE A 52 0.71 5.74 -4.63
C PHE A 52 0.96 7.19 -4.30
N LEU A 53 0.02 8.07 -4.62
CA LEU A 53 0.24 9.51 -4.69
C LEU A 53 -0.79 10.27 -3.87
N GLY A 54 -0.37 11.37 -3.29
CA GLY A 54 -1.23 12.32 -2.60
C GLY A 54 -0.53 13.66 -2.45
N PRO A 55 -1.24 14.70 -1.98
CA PRO A 55 -0.60 15.93 -1.56
C PRO A 55 0.28 15.66 -0.32
N ASP A 56 1.56 16.01 -0.40
CA ASP A 56 2.46 15.98 0.75
C ASP A 56 1.93 16.98 1.80
N PRO A 57 1.78 16.56 3.07
CA PRO A 57 1.11 17.36 4.09
C PRO A 57 1.89 18.63 4.46
N ASN A 58 3.21 18.67 4.22
CA ASN A 58 4.06 19.79 4.59
C ASN A 58 4.18 20.82 3.46
N THR A 59 4.22 20.36 2.21
CA THR A 59 4.48 21.21 1.03
C THR A 59 3.24 21.44 0.17
N GLY A 60 2.21 20.61 0.30
CA GLY A 60 1.03 20.58 -0.56
C GLY A 60 1.30 20.12 -1.99
N LYS A 61 2.56 19.81 -2.33
CA LYS A 61 2.95 19.31 -3.65
C LYS A 61 2.67 17.81 -3.76
N LEU A 62 2.68 17.29 -4.98
CA LEU A 62 2.50 15.86 -5.21
C LEU A 62 3.66 15.07 -4.61
N GLY A 63 3.35 14.14 -3.71
CA GLY A 63 4.30 13.22 -3.11
C GLY A 63 3.73 11.81 -3.02
N GLY A 64 4.51 10.87 -2.51
CA GLY A 64 4.06 9.50 -2.25
C GLY A 64 5.13 8.44 -2.49
N MET A 65 4.72 7.27 -2.96
CA MET A 65 5.56 6.07 -3.08
C MET A 65 5.67 5.59 -4.53
N VAL A 66 6.87 5.17 -4.90
CA VAL A 66 7.17 4.44 -6.14
C VAL A 66 7.26 2.95 -5.80
N SER A 67 6.41 2.14 -6.40
CA SER A 67 6.31 0.70 -6.09
C SER A 67 6.23 -0.17 -7.34
N ARG A 68 6.44 -1.46 -7.12
CA ARG A 68 6.17 -2.54 -8.07
C ARG A 68 5.19 -3.52 -7.44
N ILE A 69 4.24 -4.01 -8.23
CA ILE A 69 3.42 -5.15 -7.80
C ILE A 69 4.24 -6.43 -7.95
N LYS A 70 4.71 -6.97 -6.83
CA LYS A 70 5.53 -8.17 -6.79
C LYS A 70 4.72 -9.42 -7.11
N GLU A 71 3.48 -9.48 -6.64
CA GLU A 71 2.55 -10.60 -6.83
C GLU A 71 1.11 -10.07 -6.81
N ASN A 72 0.27 -10.61 -7.68
CA ASN A 72 -1.18 -10.42 -7.59
C ASN A 72 -1.86 -11.75 -7.93
N ARG A 73 -2.46 -12.37 -6.92
CA ARG A 73 -3.36 -13.53 -7.07
C ARG A 73 -4.77 -13.05 -6.76
N LEU A 74 -5.60 -13.01 -7.79
CA LEU A 74 -6.96 -12.46 -7.73
C LEU A 74 -7.73 -12.97 -6.52
N HIS A 75 -8.26 -12.04 -5.72
CA HIS A 75 -9.03 -12.30 -4.51
C HIS A 75 -8.28 -13.06 -3.42
N GLU A 76 -6.96 -13.23 -3.49
CA GLU A 76 -6.23 -14.04 -2.49
C GLU A 76 -5.07 -13.26 -1.90
N TYR A 77 -4.27 -12.63 -2.74
CA TYR A 77 -3.00 -12.08 -2.31
C TYR A 77 -2.52 -10.95 -3.20
N ILE A 78 -2.08 -9.86 -2.57
CA ILE A 78 -1.34 -8.78 -3.19
C ILE A 78 -0.01 -8.63 -2.46
N SER A 79 1.07 -8.45 -3.22
CA SER A 79 2.37 -8.06 -2.69
C SER A 79 2.85 -6.81 -3.41
N ILE A 80 3.05 -5.74 -2.67
CA ILE A 80 3.60 -4.48 -3.12
C ILE A 80 5.03 -4.42 -2.62
N GLU A 81 5.95 -4.09 -3.50
CA GLU A 81 7.35 -3.85 -3.17
C GLU A 81 7.64 -2.37 -3.40
N HIS A 82 7.97 -1.65 -2.34
CA HIS A 82 8.27 -0.22 -2.41
C HIS A 82 9.73 -0.02 -2.82
N LEU A 83 9.94 0.78 -3.85
CA LEU A 83 11.24 1.00 -4.49
C LEU A 83 11.80 2.40 -4.23
N GLY A 84 10.95 3.33 -3.81
CA GLY A 84 11.33 4.71 -3.55
C GLY A 84 10.15 5.63 -3.31
N VAL A 85 10.41 6.92 -3.36
CA VAL A 85 9.42 7.97 -3.08
C VAL A 85 9.20 8.87 -4.27
N VAL A 86 8.05 9.53 -4.27
CA VAL A 86 7.80 10.71 -5.09
C VAL A 86 7.88 11.92 -4.18
N GLN A 87 8.73 12.87 -4.53
CA GLN A 87 8.87 14.14 -3.81
C GLN A 87 8.83 15.29 -4.81
N ASP A 88 7.99 16.29 -4.56
CA ASP A 88 7.77 17.42 -5.47
C ASP A 88 7.43 16.97 -6.91
N GLY A 89 6.67 15.88 -7.04
CA GLY A 89 6.29 15.26 -8.32
C GLY A 89 7.44 14.52 -9.03
N LYS A 90 8.59 14.35 -8.41
CA LYS A 90 9.75 13.65 -8.96
C LYS A 90 10.01 12.34 -8.23
N GLU A 91 10.24 11.29 -8.99
CA GLU A 91 10.60 9.99 -8.44
C GLU A 91 12.06 9.96 -7.99
N ASP A 92 12.30 9.37 -6.82
CA ASP A 92 13.63 9.03 -6.33
C ASP A 92 13.64 7.57 -5.87
N THR A 93 14.44 6.76 -6.56
CA THR A 93 14.67 5.35 -6.27
C THR A 93 16.15 5.03 -6.01
N THR A 94 17.01 6.06 -5.95
CA THR A 94 18.47 5.89 -6.02
C THR A 94 19.24 6.66 -4.96
N SER A 95 18.62 7.60 -4.25
CA SER A 95 19.27 8.28 -3.14
C SER A 95 19.57 7.32 -2.00
N ASP A 96 20.55 7.68 -1.18
CA ASP A 96 20.94 6.86 -0.02
C ASP A 96 19.83 6.79 1.03
N ALA A 97 18.98 7.83 1.11
CA ALA A 97 17.79 7.84 1.97
C ALA A 97 16.78 6.76 1.55
N VAL A 98 16.63 6.49 0.26
CA VAL A 98 15.72 5.45 -0.26
C VAL A 98 16.35 4.06 -0.19
N LYS A 99 17.65 3.93 -0.49
CA LYS A 99 18.35 2.63 -0.46
C LYS A 99 18.29 1.92 0.89
N ALA A 100 18.12 2.66 1.98
CA ALA A 100 18.03 2.09 3.33
C ALA A 100 16.81 1.19 3.54
N TRP A 101 15.73 1.40 2.77
CA TRP A 101 14.46 0.66 2.93
C TRP A 101 13.87 0.16 1.60
N ALA A 102 14.41 0.56 0.45
CA ALA A 102 13.98 0.07 -0.85
C ALA A 102 13.98 -1.47 -0.90
N GLY A 103 12.89 -2.04 -1.41
CA GLY A 103 12.61 -3.47 -1.35
C GLY A 103 11.74 -3.89 -0.15
N ALA A 104 11.30 -2.95 0.70
CA ALA A 104 10.29 -3.21 1.72
C ALA A 104 8.97 -3.67 1.08
N HIS A 105 8.33 -4.67 1.69
CA HIS A 105 7.06 -5.19 1.22
C HIS A 105 5.88 -4.75 2.07
N GLU A 106 4.75 -4.54 1.41
CA GLU A 106 3.42 -4.44 1.98
C GLU A 106 2.54 -5.50 1.31
N ASN A 107 2.06 -6.46 2.10
CA ASN A 107 1.32 -7.61 1.60
C ASN A 107 -0.08 -7.68 2.20
N TYR A 108 -1.04 -8.05 1.36
CA TYR A 108 -2.43 -8.23 1.74
C TYR A 108 -2.86 -9.66 1.42
N THR A 109 -3.32 -10.39 2.43
CA THR A 109 -3.91 -11.73 2.24
C THR A 109 -5.39 -11.69 2.59
N PHE A 110 -6.22 -12.22 1.69
CA PHE A 110 -7.67 -12.24 1.83
C PHE A 110 -8.14 -13.66 2.12
N LYS A 111 -8.67 -13.90 3.32
CA LYS A 111 -9.19 -15.20 3.75
C LYS A 111 -10.70 -15.11 3.96
N GLU A 112 -11.45 -15.95 3.27
CA GLU A 112 -12.89 -16.03 3.48
C GLU A 112 -13.22 -17.02 4.59
N LYS A 113 -14.09 -16.63 5.51
CA LYS A 113 -14.57 -17.46 6.60
C LYS A 113 -15.98 -17.05 6.99
N ASP A 114 -16.92 -18.01 6.97
CA ASP A 114 -18.31 -17.82 7.44
C ASP A 114 -19.02 -16.62 6.79
N GLY A 115 -18.80 -16.38 5.49
CA GLY A 115 -19.39 -15.27 4.73
C GLY A 115 -18.75 -13.89 5.00
N LYS A 116 -17.68 -13.85 5.79
CA LYS A 116 -16.84 -12.68 6.06
C LYS A 116 -15.47 -12.85 5.40
N THR A 117 -14.76 -11.75 5.21
CA THR A 117 -13.38 -11.75 4.74
C THR A 117 -12.48 -11.21 5.84
N GLU A 118 -11.52 -12.03 6.27
CA GLU A 118 -10.38 -11.57 7.05
C GLU A 118 -9.32 -11.03 6.07
N VAL A 119 -8.92 -9.77 6.27
CA VAL A 119 -7.79 -9.16 5.57
C VAL A 119 -6.62 -9.12 6.52
N LEU A 120 -5.55 -9.81 6.15
CA LEU A 120 -4.27 -9.82 6.86
C LEU A 120 -3.32 -8.87 6.15
N VAL A 121 -2.63 -8.03 6.90
CA VAL A 121 -1.67 -7.06 6.38
C VAL A 121 -0.30 -7.32 7.00
N ASP A 122 0.69 -7.57 6.17
CA ASP A 122 2.08 -7.76 6.56
C ASP A 122 2.93 -6.62 5.98
N ILE A 123 3.58 -5.83 6.83
CA ILE A 123 4.41 -4.69 6.41
C ILE A 123 5.83 -4.87 6.93
N ASP A 124 6.81 -4.74 6.03
CA ASP A 124 8.21 -4.61 6.41
C ASP A 124 8.46 -3.18 6.95
N SER A 125 8.93 -3.08 8.19
CA SER A 125 9.36 -1.83 8.81
C SER A 125 10.88 -1.82 8.96
N SER A 126 11.53 -0.72 8.60
CA SER A 126 12.98 -0.55 8.78
C SER A 126 13.38 -0.35 10.26
N GLY A 127 12.43 -0.29 11.20
CA GLY A 127 12.67 0.05 12.60
C GLY A 127 12.91 1.55 12.80
N GLY A 128 12.28 2.15 13.81
CA GLY A 128 12.28 3.60 14.08
C GLY A 128 10.86 4.18 14.31
N GLU A 129 10.72 5.51 14.27
CA GLU A 129 9.47 6.28 14.50
C GLU A 129 8.23 5.74 13.75
N PHE A 130 8.43 5.05 12.62
CA PHE A 130 7.36 4.39 11.85
C PHE A 130 6.61 3.31 12.65
N GLU A 131 7.27 2.62 13.59
CA GLU A 131 6.60 1.62 14.45
C GLU A 131 5.71 2.26 15.53
N GLU A 132 5.99 3.50 15.94
CA GLU A 132 5.20 4.20 16.97
C GLU A 132 3.88 4.74 16.42
N MET A 133 3.81 5.03 15.12
CA MET A 133 2.56 5.48 14.47
C MET A 133 1.47 4.40 14.41
N PHE A 134 1.83 3.12 14.57
CA PHE A 134 0.91 1.97 14.49
C PHE A 134 0.67 1.27 15.84
N LYS A 135 1.14 1.84 16.95
CA LYS A 135 0.76 1.43 18.31
C LYS A 135 -0.44 2.24 18.80
#